data_AF-A0A2L2Z6H4-F1
#
_entry.id   AF-A0A2L2Z6H4-F1
#
_cell.length_a   1.000
_cell.length_b   1.000
_cell.length_c   1.000
_cell.angle_alpha   90.00
_cell.angle_beta   90.00
_cell.angle_gamma   90.00
#
_symmetry.space_group_name_H-M   'P 1'
#
loop_
_entity.id
_entity.type
_entity.pdbx_description
1 polymer ?
#
loop_
_entity_poly.entity_id
_entity_poly.type
_entity_poly.pdbx_seq_one_letter_code
_entity_poly.pdbx_strand_id
1 'polypeptide(L)' 'LKQTVQVVQGEDTCKNVFRPPVQICVHIIYNSPCHVYSGGPLSCILGDIWFLLGAVSYASATYFMGGLCGLP' A
#
# COMPACT_ATOMS: atom_id res chain seq x y z
N LEU A 1 4.54 -6.63 16.79
CA LEU A 1 4.04 -6.55 15.41
C LEU A 1 3.39 -5.19 15.22
N LYS A 2 3.65 -4.46 14.12
CA LYS A 2 3.00 -3.17 13.83
C LYS A 2 2.03 -3.35 12.66
N GLN A 3 0.89 -2.67 12.72
CA GLN A 3 -0.17 -2.73 11.71
C GLN A 3 -0.63 -1.32 11.40
N THR A 4 -1.10 -1.09 10.18
CA THR A 4 -1.71 0.17 9.78
C THR A 4 -2.88 -0.11 8.84
N VAL A 5 -3.97 0.62 9.03
CA VAL A 5 -5.12 0.57 8.12
C VAL A 5 -4.76 1.31 6.83
N GLN A 6 -5.23 0.81 5.69
CA GLN A 6 -5.06 1.41 4.37
C GLN A 6 -6.39 1.38 3.60
N VAL A 7 -6.57 2.28 2.63
CA VAL A 7 -7.78 2.33 1.80
C VAL A 7 -7.45 1.91 0.37
N VAL A 8 -8.17 0.92 -0.14
CA VAL A 8 -8.06 0.47 -1.54
C VAL A 8 -8.43 1.61 -2.49
N GLN A 9 -7.58 1.85 -3.48
CA GLN A 9 -7.78 2.88 -4.48
C GLN A 9 -8.42 2.29 -5.74
N GLY A 10 -9.24 3.10 -6.42
CA GLY A 10 -9.78 2.75 -7.73
C GLY A 10 -8.69 2.68 -8.79
N GLU A 11 -8.95 1.92 -9.86
CA GLU A 11 -7.99 1.74 -10.95
C GLU A 11 -7.56 3.09 -11.55
N ASP A 12 -8.52 3.97 -11.84
CA ASP A 12 -8.26 5.30 -12.43
C ASP A 12 -7.28 6.14 -11.61
N THR A 13 -7.39 6.10 -10.28
CA THR A 13 -6.50 6.81 -9.37
C THR A 13 -5.07 6.25 -9.43
N CYS A 14 -4.93 4.98 -9.82
CA CYS A 14 -3.64 4.29 -9.85
C CYS A 14 -3.03 4.05 -11.23
N LYS A 15 -3.76 4.30 -12.32
CA LYS A 15 -3.28 4.12 -13.70
C LYS A 15 -1.95 4.80 -14.01
N ASN A 16 -1.64 5.91 -13.33
CA ASN A 16 -0.42 6.69 -13.55
C ASN A 16 0.79 6.20 -12.74
N VAL A 17 0.59 5.31 -11.77
CA VAL A 17 1.65 4.80 -10.87
C VAL A 17 1.84 3.29 -11.04
N PHE A 18 0.82 2.59 -11.55
CA PHE A 18 0.71 1.14 -11.51
C PHE A 18 0.36 0.53 -12.90
N ARG A 19 0.89 -0.69 -13.17
CA ARG A 19 0.57 -1.55 -14.33
C ARG A 19 -0.48 -2.64 -14.02
N PRO A 20 -1.78 -2.39 -14.20
CA PRO A 20 -2.79 -3.46 -14.19
C PRO A 20 -2.42 -4.60 -15.16
N PRO A 21 -2.78 -5.87 -14.87
CA PRO A 21 -3.76 -6.34 -13.87
C PRO A 21 -3.18 -6.92 -12.56
N VAL A 22 -1.87 -6.83 -12.32
CA VAL A 22 -1.18 -7.70 -11.32
C VAL A 22 -0.83 -7.06 -9.97
N GLN A 23 -1.28 -5.84 -9.71
CA GLN A 23 -1.09 -5.17 -8.41
C GLN A 23 -2.37 -4.43 -8.02
N ILE A 24 -2.40 -4.06 -6.75
CA ILE A 24 -3.47 -3.32 -6.11
C ILE A 24 -2.82 -2.11 -5.43
N CYS A 25 -3.51 -0.98 -5.48
CA CYS A 25 -3.07 0.21 -4.80
C CYS A 25 -3.86 0.44 -3.54
N VAL A 26 -3.15 0.88 -2.50
CA VAL A 26 -3.76 1.37 -1.28
C VAL A 26 -3.08 2.68 -0.87
N HIS A 27 -3.85 3.62 -0.31
CA HIS A 27 -3.31 4.93 0.02
C HIS A 27 -4.04 5.57 1.22
N ILE A 28 -3.26 6.10 2.17
CA ILE A 28 -3.66 7.06 3.19
C ILE A 28 -2.52 8.07 3.37
N ILE A 29 -2.83 9.37 3.32
CA ILE A 29 -1.85 10.45 3.46
C ILE A 29 -1.17 10.38 4.84
N TYR A 30 0.15 10.56 4.90
CA TYR A 30 1.00 10.49 6.11
C TYR A 30 1.03 9.14 6.83
N ASN A 31 0.47 8.10 6.25
CA ASN A 31 0.37 6.78 6.86
C ASN A 31 0.91 5.72 5.88
N SER A 32 2.22 5.78 5.59
CA SER A 32 2.85 4.87 4.63
C SER A 32 3.51 3.66 5.32
N PRO A 33 3.32 2.43 4.81
CA PRO A 33 4.10 1.26 5.22
C PRO A 33 5.52 1.26 4.60
N CYS A 34 6.10 2.43 4.33
CA CYS A 34 7.27 2.60 3.46
C CYS A 34 8.51 1.78 3.87
N HIS A 35 8.77 1.58 5.17
CA HIS A 35 9.96 0.85 5.64
C HIS A 35 9.59 -0.39 6.43
N VAL A 36 10.24 -1.52 6.12
CA VAL A 36 10.17 -2.82 6.83
C VAL A 36 8.89 -3.64 6.58
N TYR A 37 7.99 -3.19 5.70
CA TYR A 37 6.77 -3.96 5.36
C TYR A 37 6.84 -4.68 4.02
N SER A 38 7.92 -4.55 3.23
CA SER A 38 8.07 -5.27 1.95
C SER A 38 7.93 -6.79 2.15
N GLY A 39 7.09 -7.43 1.34
CA GLY A 39 6.71 -8.84 1.50
C GLY A 39 5.66 -9.09 2.60
N GLY A 40 5.30 -8.09 3.39
CA GLY A 40 4.25 -8.16 4.40
C GLY A 40 2.86 -8.25 3.79
N PRO A 41 1.89 -8.89 4.48
CA PRO A 41 0.57 -9.17 3.92
C PRO A 41 -0.32 -7.91 3.89
N LEU A 42 -0.98 -7.67 2.76
CA LEU A 42 -2.14 -6.80 2.65
C LEU A 42 -3.39 -7.64 2.87
N SER A 43 -4.00 -7.53 4.05
CA SER A 43 -5.19 -8.30 4.44
C SER A 43 -6.42 -7.40 4.52
N CYS A 44 -7.56 -7.88 4.02
CA CYS A 44 -8.85 -7.19 4.08
C CYS A 44 -9.92 -8.11 4.66
N ILE A 45 -10.83 -7.54 5.45
CA ILE A 45 -11.97 -8.28 5.99
C ILE A 45 -13.16 -8.15 5.04
N LEU A 46 -13.75 -9.28 4.66
CA LEU A 46 -14.96 -9.34 3.84
C LEU A 46 -15.98 -10.19 4.60
N GLY A 47 -17.01 -9.54 5.17
CA GLY A 47 -17.86 -10.15 6.19
C GLY A 47 -17.05 -10.36 7.48
N ASP A 48 -16.94 -11.62 7.91
CA ASP A 48 -16.19 -12.01 9.12
C ASP A 48 -14.88 -12.76 8.80
N ILE A 49 -14.44 -12.76 7.55
CA ILE A 49 -13.28 -13.54 7.09
C ILE A 49 -12.19 -12.59 6.58
N TRP A 50 -10.96 -12.87 6.99
CA TRP A 50 -9.76 -12.18 6.50
C TRP A 50 -9.25 -12.82 5.22
N PHE A 51 -9.12 -12.01 4.18
CA PHE A 51 -8.56 -12.41 2.89
C PHE A 51 -7.20 -11.73 2.67
N LEU A 52 -6.24 -12.50 2.17
CA LEU A 52 -4.97 -11.97 1.70
C LEU A 52 -5.16 -11.46 0.26
N LEU A 53 -5.08 -10.14 0.09
CA LEU A 53 -5.28 -9.50 -1.21
C LEU A 53 -3.96 -9.24 -1.95
N GLY A 54 -2.84 -9.24 -1.23
CA GLY A 54 -1.53 -9.04 -1.85
C GLY A 54 -0.41 -8.97 -0.82
N ALA A 55 0.77 -8.64 -1.32
CA ALA A 55 1.94 -8.35 -0.51
C ALA A 55 2.44 -6.94 -0.84
N VAL A 56 2.95 -6.23 0.17
CA VAL A 56 3.55 -4.91 -0.03
C VAL A 56 4.79 -5.08 -0.92
N SER A 57 4.78 -4.43 -2.08
CA SER A 57 5.90 -4.45 -3.03
C SER A 57 6.76 -3.20 -2.85
N TYR A 58 6.22 -2.05 -3.24
CA TYR A 58 6.77 -0.71 -3.01
C TYR A 58 5.70 0.14 -2.35
N ALA A 59 6.12 1.17 -1.61
CA ALA A 59 5.21 2.04 -0.89
C ALA A 59 5.69 3.49 -0.96
N SER A 60 4.75 4.40 -1.22
CA SER A 60 4.95 5.85 -1.14
C SER A 60 3.67 6.49 -0.61
N ALA A 61 3.78 7.37 0.38
CA ALA A 61 2.67 8.25 0.78
C ALA A 61 3.18 9.62 1.27
N THR A 62 4.36 10.03 0.78
CA THR A 62 5.15 11.23 1.13
C THR A 62 5.39 11.48 2.63
N TYR A 63 6.59 11.10 3.08
CA TYR A 63 7.36 11.75 4.15
C TYR A 63 8.61 12.37 3.48
N PHE A 64 8.56 13.67 3.13
CA PHE A 64 9.66 14.37 2.45
C PHE A 64 10.76 14.85 3.43
N MET A 65 10.45 15.03 4.73
CA MET A 65 11.36 15.65 5.70
C MET A 65 12.54 14.76 6.16
N GLY A 66 12.63 13.51 5.70
CA GLY A 66 13.69 12.57 6.11
C GLY A 66 14.39 11.82 4.98
N GLY A 67 14.06 12.07 3.70
CA GLY A 67 14.79 11.50 2.56
C GLY A 67 14.77 9.97 2.40
N LEU A 68 13.94 9.24 3.14
CA LEU A 68 13.99 7.76 3.18
C LEU A 68 12.98 7.07 2.26
N CYS A 69 11.97 7.79 1.75
CA CYS A 69 11.01 7.27 0.77
C CYS A 69 11.12 8.12 -0.50
N GLY A 70 12.08 7.78 -1.36
CA GLY A 70 12.25 8.40 -2.67
C GLY A 70 11.25 7.80 -3.65
N LEU A 71 10.65 8.65 -4.48
CA LEU A 71 10.07 8.21 -5.75
C LEU A 71 11.18 7.48 -6.56
N PRO A 72 10.87 6.43 -7.33
CA PRO A 72 11.67 6.15 -8.51
C PRO A 72 11.57 7.30 -9.52
#